data_AF-A0A1G3QSH7-F1
#
_entry.id   AF-A0A1G3QSH7-F1
#
_cell.length_a   1.000
_cell.length_b   1.000
_cell.length_c   1.000
_cell.angle_alpha   90.00
_cell.angle_beta   90.00
_cell.angle_gamma   90.00
#
_symmetry.space_group_name_H-M   'P 1'
#
loop_
_entity.id
_entity.type
_entity.pdbx_description
1 polymer ?
#
loop_
_entity_poly.entity_id
_entity_poly.type
_entity_poly.pdbx_seq_one_letter_code
_entity_poly.pdbx_strand_id
1 'polypeptide(L)'
;MKNKHKKGIRINYDELFDIINPGSRIFLSSGAGIPLQTVSEILKSRHPNLVDLEFIHLITLGDYFSQHNSVKSKFRLKTFIVGEAISKDINAGNVDFVPSNIYEIPYLFSSEAIGVDIAIIQTSPPDESGFLNLGIITVVADIVIKKAPLVIAEINPNVPVTRGETSIYIDQIDYTIESKVPLIESKNKPTCEIKDKNTDKIGWHIANLIEDDSTVSLHFGPFFDAIACHLKTKKGLRIYSHIVSDWIIDLIEAGTIALDRGENYQRAVTCSGCYGSRRLYDYVNNNPSKIAFALMNSRFTGKSVHGVETRIAGHVICRLTGIVRIFFITFVRPVCLYS
;
A
#
# COMPACT_ATOMS: atom_id res chain seq x y z
N MET A 1 -18.04 -12.28 22.68
CA MET A 1 -17.11 -12.26 23.84
C MET A 1 -15.70 -12.23 23.27
N LYS A 2 -14.92 -11.16 23.49
CA LYS A 2 -13.49 -11.17 23.10
C LYS A 2 -12.79 -12.20 23.99
N ASN A 3 -12.32 -13.30 23.40
CA ASN A 3 -11.43 -14.20 24.12
C ASN A 3 -10.24 -13.38 24.64
N LYS A 4 -10.00 -13.44 25.95
CA LYS A 4 -8.85 -12.82 26.61
C LYS A 4 -7.59 -13.58 26.22
N HIS A 5 -7.19 -13.51 24.96
CA HIS A 5 -5.84 -13.86 24.57
C HIS A 5 -4.91 -12.88 25.31
N LYS A 6 -3.87 -13.42 25.96
CA LYS A 6 -2.77 -12.59 26.44
C LYS A 6 -2.18 -11.88 25.22
N LYS A 7 -2.01 -10.58 25.30
CA LYS A 7 -1.56 -9.75 24.18
C LYS A 7 -0.04 -9.83 24.02
N GLY A 8 0.44 -9.69 22.79
CA GLY A 8 1.86 -9.65 22.46
C GLY A 8 2.62 -10.96 22.74
N ILE A 9 1.96 -12.12 22.72
CA ILE A 9 2.67 -13.40 22.94
C ILE A 9 3.49 -13.74 21.69
N ARG A 10 4.77 -14.03 21.88
CA ARG A 10 5.63 -14.57 20.84
C ARG A 10 5.31 -16.05 20.60
N ILE A 11 5.08 -16.40 19.33
CA ILE A 11 4.82 -17.77 18.89
C ILE A 11 5.74 -18.17 17.73
N ASN A 12 5.84 -19.47 17.47
CA ASN A 12 6.47 -20.04 16.28
C ASN A 12 5.41 -20.38 15.20
N TYR A 13 5.86 -20.90 14.05
CA TYR A 13 4.96 -21.23 12.94
C TYR A 13 4.07 -22.46 13.19
N ASP A 14 4.52 -23.46 13.95
CA ASP A 14 3.70 -24.62 14.28
C ASP A 14 2.53 -24.21 15.18
N GLU A 15 2.81 -23.38 16.20
CA GLU A 15 1.80 -22.76 17.05
C GLU A 15 0.84 -21.86 16.25
N LEU A 16 1.35 -21.11 15.26
CA LEU A 16 0.50 -20.34 14.35
C LEU A 16 -0.48 -21.26 13.60
N PHE A 17 -0.01 -22.39 13.08
CA PHE A 17 -0.83 -23.31 12.30
C PHE A 17 -1.90 -24.00 13.16
N ASP A 18 -1.63 -24.21 14.45
CA ASP A 18 -2.61 -24.70 15.42
C ASP A 18 -3.70 -23.67 15.73
N ILE A 19 -3.36 -22.38 15.69
CA ILE A 19 -4.30 -21.27 15.94
C ILE A 19 -5.20 -21.01 14.72
N ILE A 20 -4.69 -21.21 13.51
CA ILE A 20 -5.47 -21.05 12.27
C ILE A 20 -6.52 -22.17 12.18
N ASN A 21 -7.78 -21.79 11.96
CA ASN A 21 -8.83 -22.76 11.68
C ASN A 21 -8.96 -23.00 10.16
N PRO A 22 -9.31 -24.22 9.72
CA PRO A 22 -9.74 -24.45 8.33
C PRO A 22 -10.85 -23.48 7.92
N GLY A 23 -10.80 -22.98 6.69
CA GLY A 23 -11.80 -22.02 6.20
C GLY A 23 -11.58 -20.56 6.62
N SER A 24 -10.52 -20.25 7.37
CA SER A 24 -10.29 -18.89 7.89
C SER A 24 -10.05 -17.87 6.77
N ARG A 25 -10.63 -16.69 6.94
CA ARG A 25 -10.36 -15.51 6.11
C ARG A 25 -9.23 -14.69 6.71
N ILE A 26 -8.08 -14.74 6.07
CA ILE A 26 -6.83 -14.16 6.55
C ILE A 26 -6.51 -12.90 5.75
N PHE A 27 -6.60 -11.75 6.39
CA PHE A 27 -6.08 -10.51 5.82
C PHE A 27 -4.56 -10.47 5.91
N LEU A 28 -3.91 -10.10 4.82
CA LEU A 28 -2.49 -9.86 4.74
C LEU A 28 -2.23 -8.38 4.47
N SER A 29 -1.26 -7.79 5.19
CA SER A 29 -0.72 -6.50 4.77
C SER A 29 -0.32 -6.53 3.30
N SER A 30 -0.56 -5.44 2.59
CA SER A 30 -0.57 -5.43 1.12
C SER A 30 0.73 -4.91 0.52
N GLY A 31 0.94 -5.14 -0.78
CA GLY A 31 2.08 -4.60 -1.51
C GLY A 31 3.43 -5.03 -0.92
N ALA A 32 4.34 -4.07 -0.75
CA ALA A 32 5.67 -4.31 -0.19
C ALA A 32 5.67 -4.62 1.31
N GLY A 33 4.55 -4.42 2.00
CA GLY A 33 4.33 -4.70 3.41
C GLY A 33 3.75 -6.09 3.66
N ILE A 34 3.65 -6.97 2.65
CA ILE A 34 3.16 -8.34 2.84
C ILE A 34 4.09 -9.16 3.77
N PRO A 35 3.56 -9.90 4.76
CA PRO A 35 4.35 -10.73 5.67
C PRO A 35 4.87 -11.98 4.95
N LEU A 36 5.94 -11.78 4.16
CA LEU A 36 6.44 -12.77 3.21
C LEU A 36 6.84 -14.09 3.86
N GLN A 37 7.41 -14.04 5.07
CA GLN A 37 7.87 -15.26 5.71
C GLN A 37 6.68 -16.12 6.15
N THR A 38 5.68 -15.49 6.79
CA THR A 38 4.44 -16.18 7.18
C THR A 38 3.71 -16.76 5.97
N VAL A 39 3.60 -15.99 4.88
CA VAL A 39 3.02 -16.50 3.63
C VAL A 39 3.82 -17.70 3.11
N SER A 40 5.15 -17.60 3.06
CA SER A 40 6.01 -18.70 2.57
C SER A 40 5.87 -19.97 3.40
N GLU A 41 5.84 -19.85 4.73
CA GLU A 41 5.69 -21.00 5.63
C GLU A 41 4.30 -21.64 5.52
N ILE A 42 3.22 -20.86 5.40
CA ILE A 42 1.88 -21.40 5.15
C ILE A 42 1.83 -22.16 3.81
N LEU A 43 2.42 -21.60 2.73
CA LEU A 43 2.40 -22.22 1.41
C LEU A 43 3.22 -23.52 1.34
N LYS A 44 4.30 -23.65 2.12
CA LYS A 44 5.14 -24.86 2.18
C LYS A 44 4.57 -25.95 3.10
N SER A 45 3.82 -25.54 4.12
CA SER A 45 3.35 -26.44 5.16
C SER A 45 2.29 -27.42 4.65
N ARG A 46 2.26 -28.60 5.30
CA ARG A 46 1.24 -29.63 5.09
C ARG A 46 0.33 -29.78 6.31
N HIS A 47 0.35 -28.81 7.22
CA HIS A 47 -0.45 -28.83 8.44
C HIS A 47 -1.94 -29.01 8.11
N PRO A 48 -2.67 -29.89 8.83
CA PRO A 48 -4.06 -30.23 8.51
C PRO A 48 -5.02 -29.04 8.61
N ASN A 49 -4.69 -28.03 9.41
CA ASN A 49 -5.52 -26.84 9.55
C ASN A 49 -5.42 -25.87 8.36
N LEU A 50 -4.40 -26.01 7.50
CA LEU A 50 -4.13 -25.10 6.39
C LEU A 50 -4.87 -25.56 5.13
N VAL A 51 -6.20 -25.58 5.23
CA VAL A 51 -7.11 -26.02 4.16
C VAL A 51 -8.25 -25.02 4.02
N ASP A 52 -8.61 -24.72 2.78
CA ASP A 52 -9.70 -23.80 2.40
C ASP A 52 -9.52 -22.38 2.95
N LEU A 53 -8.27 -21.92 3.08
CA LEU A 53 -8.03 -20.55 3.58
C LEU A 53 -8.28 -19.52 2.49
N GLU A 54 -8.81 -18.37 2.88
CA GLU A 54 -8.96 -17.23 1.98
C GLU A 54 -7.94 -16.15 2.36
N PHE A 55 -7.03 -15.81 1.45
CA PHE A 55 -6.11 -14.68 1.62
C PHE A 55 -6.71 -13.41 1.04
N ILE A 56 -6.89 -12.39 1.88
CA ILE A 56 -7.44 -11.08 1.50
C ILE A 56 -6.33 -10.05 1.54
N HIS A 57 -6.11 -9.36 0.43
CA HIS A 57 -5.18 -8.22 0.36
C HIS A 57 -5.59 -7.24 -0.73
N LEU A 58 -5.03 -6.04 -0.74
CA LEU A 58 -5.43 -5.01 -1.69
C LEU A 58 -4.60 -5.05 -2.96
N ILE A 59 -3.27 -5.16 -2.83
CA ILE A 59 -2.32 -5.09 -3.95
C ILE A 59 -1.34 -6.24 -3.81
N THR A 60 -1.09 -6.91 -4.93
CA THR A 60 0.00 -7.87 -5.06
C THR A 60 1.14 -7.26 -5.83
N LEU A 61 2.34 -7.39 -5.27
CA LEU A 61 3.58 -7.14 -5.98
C LEU A 61 4.26 -8.49 -6.19
N GLY A 62 4.83 -8.71 -7.38
CA GLY A 62 5.50 -9.97 -7.73
C GLY A 62 4.58 -11.18 -7.83
N ASP A 63 5.20 -12.36 -8.00
CA ASP A 63 4.52 -13.63 -8.30
C ASP A 63 4.53 -14.61 -7.11
N TYR A 64 4.60 -14.11 -5.87
CA TYR A 64 4.82 -14.93 -4.67
C TYR A 64 3.78 -16.05 -4.49
N PHE A 65 2.53 -15.80 -4.85
CA PHE A 65 1.47 -16.82 -4.80
C PHE A 65 1.52 -17.78 -6.01
N SER A 66 1.87 -17.27 -7.20
CA SER A 66 1.85 -18.03 -8.45
C SER A 66 3.05 -18.98 -8.61
N GLN A 67 4.15 -18.76 -7.89
CA GLN A 67 5.34 -19.64 -7.91
C GLN A 67 5.06 -21.04 -7.31
N HIS A 68 4.00 -21.20 -6.52
CA HIS A 68 3.66 -22.45 -5.85
C HIS A 68 2.50 -23.19 -6.56
N ASN A 69 2.78 -23.75 -7.74
CA ASN A 69 1.81 -24.48 -8.57
C ASN A 69 1.07 -25.64 -7.85
N SER A 70 1.67 -26.23 -6.81
CA SER A 70 1.08 -27.32 -6.01
C SER A 70 0.07 -26.87 -4.95
N VAL A 71 -0.16 -25.56 -4.82
CA VAL A 71 -0.90 -24.96 -3.70
C VAL A 71 -2.29 -24.44 -4.10
N LYS A 72 -2.60 -24.46 -5.40
CA LYS A 72 -3.83 -23.89 -5.98
C LYS A 72 -5.14 -24.48 -5.46
N SER A 73 -5.13 -25.64 -4.80
CA SER A 73 -6.34 -26.26 -4.23
C SER A 73 -6.57 -25.97 -2.75
N LYS A 74 -5.60 -25.39 -2.03
CA LYS A 74 -5.70 -25.21 -0.57
C LYS A 74 -6.12 -23.81 -0.14
N PHE A 75 -5.84 -22.81 -0.98
CA PHE A 75 -6.09 -21.41 -0.63
C PHE A 75 -6.73 -20.68 -1.80
N ARG A 76 -7.61 -19.73 -1.50
CA ARG A 76 -8.16 -18.77 -2.48
C ARG A 76 -7.62 -17.39 -2.20
N LEU A 77 -7.19 -16.69 -3.25
CA LEU A 77 -6.74 -15.32 -3.13
C LEU A 77 -7.89 -14.38 -3.50
N LYS A 78 -8.15 -13.38 -2.66
CA LYS A 78 -9.11 -12.31 -2.88
C LYS A 78 -8.41 -10.97 -2.93
N THR A 79 -8.49 -10.29 -4.07
CA THR A 79 -7.83 -8.99 -4.29
C THR A 79 -8.79 -7.91 -4.77
N PHE A 80 -8.51 -6.66 -4.38
CA PHE A 80 -9.26 -5.47 -4.80
C PHE A 80 -8.60 -4.70 -5.95
N ILE A 81 -7.31 -4.97 -6.21
CA ILE A 81 -6.54 -4.29 -7.27
C ILE A 81 -5.84 -5.34 -8.12
N VAL A 82 -6.04 -5.22 -9.44
CA VAL A 82 -5.44 -6.11 -10.43
C VAL A 82 -4.12 -5.53 -10.91
N GLY A 83 -3.02 -6.20 -10.57
CA GLY A 83 -1.73 -5.99 -11.22
C GLY A 83 -1.55 -6.92 -12.42
N GLU A 84 -0.57 -6.61 -13.28
CA GLU A 84 -0.23 -7.43 -14.45
C GLU A 84 0.07 -8.90 -14.07
N ALA A 85 0.68 -9.10 -12.89
CA ALA A 85 1.02 -10.41 -12.33
C ALA A 85 -0.20 -11.35 -12.17
N ILE A 86 -1.38 -10.83 -11.78
CA ILE A 86 -2.53 -11.68 -11.42
C ILE A 86 -3.61 -11.72 -12.50
N SER A 87 -3.53 -10.88 -13.54
CA SER A 87 -4.56 -10.84 -14.58
C SER A 87 -4.80 -12.21 -15.24
N LYS A 88 -3.74 -13.02 -15.44
CA LYS A 88 -3.86 -14.38 -15.97
C LYS A 88 -4.56 -15.33 -15.00
N ASP A 89 -4.24 -15.24 -13.71
CA ASP A 89 -4.80 -16.11 -12.68
C ASP A 89 -6.28 -15.77 -12.38
N ILE A 90 -6.69 -14.51 -12.50
CA ILE A 90 -8.10 -14.09 -12.46
C ILE A 90 -8.87 -14.71 -13.62
N ASN A 91 -8.36 -14.58 -14.86
CA ASN A 91 -9.01 -15.14 -16.04
C ASN A 91 -9.12 -16.67 -15.99
N ALA A 92 -8.19 -17.34 -15.30
CA ALA A 92 -8.21 -18.77 -15.07
C ALA A 92 -9.14 -19.20 -13.91
N GLY A 93 -9.77 -18.26 -13.20
CA GLY A 93 -10.64 -18.54 -12.05
C GLY A 93 -9.91 -18.95 -10.76
N ASN A 94 -8.59 -18.70 -10.70
CA ASN A 94 -7.75 -19.05 -9.55
C ASN A 94 -7.73 -17.95 -8.47
N VAL A 95 -8.14 -16.74 -8.83
CA VAL A 95 -8.14 -15.56 -7.96
C VAL A 95 -9.49 -14.87 -8.05
N ASP A 96 -10.06 -14.55 -6.89
CA ASP A 96 -11.32 -13.85 -6.78
C ASP A 96 -11.04 -12.34 -6.75
N PHE A 97 -11.56 -11.62 -7.74
CA PHE A 97 -11.43 -10.16 -7.82
C PHE A 97 -12.70 -9.49 -7.27
N VAL A 98 -12.52 -8.58 -6.31
CA VAL A 98 -13.61 -7.77 -5.76
C VAL A 98 -13.55 -6.37 -6.39
N PRO A 99 -14.39 -6.08 -7.39
CA PRO A 99 -14.43 -4.75 -7.99
C PRO A 99 -14.94 -3.74 -6.97
N SER A 100 -14.11 -2.78 -6.60
CA SER A 100 -14.49 -1.72 -5.66
C SER A 100 -13.72 -0.45 -5.96
N ASN A 101 -14.31 0.70 -5.64
CA ASN A 101 -13.57 1.94 -5.64
C ASN A 101 -12.54 1.90 -4.51
N ILE A 102 -11.30 2.35 -4.77
CA ILE A 102 -10.22 2.35 -3.77
C ILE A 102 -10.62 3.09 -2.48
N TYR A 103 -11.47 4.11 -2.60
CA TYR A 103 -12.00 4.89 -1.47
C TYR A 103 -13.10 4.18 -0.68
N GLU A 104 -13.75 3.17 -1.25
CA GLU A 104 -14.79 2.38 -0.59
C GLU A 104 -14.21 1.18 0.16
N ILE A 105 -13.01 0.73 -0.19
CA ILE A 105 -12.34 -0.40 0.47
C ILE A 105 -12.28 -0.24 2.00
N PRO A 106 -11.88 0.92 2.56
CA PRO A 106 -11.90 1.13 4.01
C PRO A 106 -13.31 0.94 4.60
N TYR A 107 -14.34 1.43 3.90
CA TYR A 107 -15.72 1.27 4.33
C TYR A 107 -16.17 -0.21 4.33
N LEU A 108 -15.78 -0.97 3.30
CA LEU A 108 -16.08 -2.41 3.21
C LEU A 108 -15.50 -3.22 4.36
N PHE A 109 -14.27 -2.91 4.79
CA PHE A 109 -13.69 -3.53 5.99
C PHE A 109 -14.35 -3.03 7.28
N SER A 110 -14.64 -1.73 7.38
CA SER A 110 -15.24 -1.16 8.59
C SER A 110 -16.67 -1.64 8.86
N SER A 111 -17.43 -1.90 7.79
CA SER A 111 -18.80 -2.42 7.80
C SER A 111 -18.86 -3.95 7.89
N GLU A 112 -17.71 -4.63 7.92
CA GLU A 112 -17.60 -6.09 7.98
C GLU A 112 -18.24 -6.82 6.78
N ALA A 113 -18.53 -6.08 5.69
CA ALA A 113 -18.97 -6.66 4.42
C ALA A 113 -17.92 -7.63 3.85
N ILE A 114 -16.64 -7.36 4.14
CA ILE A 114 -15.52 -8.27 3.92
C ILE A 114 -15.12 -8.82 5.29
N GLY A 115 -15.65 -10.00 5.65
CA GLY A 115 -15.33 -10.64 6.92
C GLY A 115 -13.85 -11.04 6.97
N VAL A 116 -13.18 -10.69 8.07
CA VAL A 116 -11.77 -11.04 8.35
C VAL A 116 -11.72 -11.74 9.69
N ASP A 117 -11.24 -12.98 9.70
CA ASP A 117 -11.10 -13.78 10.92
C ASP A 117 -9.74 -13.56 11.58
N ILE A 118 -8.69 -13.44 10.74
CA ILE A 118 -7.31 -13.28 11.18
C ILE A 118 -6.67 -12.14 10.38
N ALA A 119 -6.04 -11.20 11.07
CA ALA A 119 -5.24 -10.15 10.46
C ALA A 119 -3.75 -10.45 10.68
N ILE A 120 -2.99 -10.68 9.62
CA ILE A 120 -1.54 -10.82 9.67
C ILE A 120 -0.91 -9.57 9.08
N ILE A 121 -0.30 -8.76 9.94
CA ILE A 121 0.34 -7.50 9.58
C ILE A 121 1.85 -7.63 9.68
N GLN A 122 2.58 -6.89 8.85
CA GLN A 122 4.03 -6.78 8.98
C GLN A 122 4.38 -5.48 9.70
N THR A 123 5.33 -5.56 10.64
CA THR A 123 5.72 -4.42 11.48
C THR A 123 7.22 -4.40 11.75
N SER A 124 7.76 -3.24 12.12
CA SER A 124 9.08 -3.14 12.75
C SER A 124 9.07 -3.77 14.15
N PRO A 125 10.24 -4.07 14.72
CA PRO A 125 10.36 -4.36 16.14
C PRO A 125 9.76 -3.25 17.01
N PRO A 126 9.23 -3.61 18.20
CA PRO A 126 8.71 -2.62 19.14
C PRO A 126 9.85 -1.72 19.64
N ASP A 127 9.55 -0.44 19.84
CA ASP A 127 10.45 0.49 20.51
C ASP A 127 10.47 0.28 22.04
N GLU A 128 11.29 1.07 22.75
CA GLU A 128 11.40 1.03 24.22
C GLU A 128 10.06 1.28 24.93
N SER A 129 9.12 1.95 24.26
CA SER A 129 7.78 2.23 24.77
C SER A 129 6.74 1.20 24.34
N GLY A 130 7.14 0.12 23.67
CA GLY A 130 6.25 -0.96 23.22
C GLY A 130 5.44 -0.64 21.96
N PHE A 131 5.82 0.39 21.18
CA PHE A 131 5.18 0.71 19.91
C PHE A 131 5.86 0.00 18.75
N LEU A 132 5.07 -0.76 18.01
CA LEU A 132 5.38 -1.30 16.69
C LEU A 132 5.11 -0.22 15.61
N ASN A 133 5.69 -0.41 14.42
CA ASN A 133 5.46 0.47 13.28
C ASN A 133 5.05 -0.34 12.04
N LEU A 134 3.97 0.07 11.36
CA LEU A 134 3.53 -0.51 10.07
C LEU A 134 4.52 -0.25 8.92
N GLY A 135 5.42 0.71 9.10
CA GLY A 135 6.46 1.07 8.17
C GLY A 135 5.93 1.63 6.86
N ILE A 136 6.24 0.96 5.77
CA ILE A 136 6.09 1.53 4.42
C ILE A 136 4.67 1.45 3.86
N ILE A 137 3.75 0.70 4.48
CA ILE A 137 2.38 0.53 3.99
C ILE A 137 1.40 0.50 5.16
N THR A 138 0.49 1.47 5.22
CA THR A 138 -0.53 1.58 6.28
C THR A 138 -1.92 1.20 5.78
N VAL A 139 -2.33 1.75 4.64
CA VAL A 139 -3.55 1.38 3.88
C VAL A 139 -4.76 1.22 4.82
N VAL A 140 -5.32 0.02 4.98
CA VAL A 140 -6.48 -0.29 5.84
C VAL A 140 -6.10 -1.05 7.11
N ALA A 141 -4.80 -1.12 7.43
CA ALA A 141 -4.30 -1.94 8.53
C ALA A 141 -4.96 -1.57 9.86
N ASP A 142 -5.18 -0.28 10.15
CA ASP A 142 -5.81 0.14 11.41
C ASP A 142 -7.25 -0.37 11.55
N ILE A 143 -8.03 -0.34 10.47
CA ILE A 143 -9.41 -0.84 10.46
C ILE A 143 -9.39 -2.33 10.70
N VAL A 144 -8.51 -3.04 9.99
CA VAL A 144 -8.42 -4.50 10.08
C VAL A 144 -7.93 -4.94 11.47
N ILE A 145 -6.93 -4.27 12.06
CA ILE A 145 -6.46 -4.54 13.44
C ILE A 145 -7.57 -4.34 14.46
N LYS A 146 -8.41 -3.30 14.30
CA LYS A 146 -9.50 -3.03 15.24
C LYS A 146 -10.66 -4.03 15.12
N LYS A 147 -10.87 -4.59 13.93
CA LYS A 147 -12.04 -5.39 13.57
C LYS A 147 -11.80 -6.90 13.61
N ALA A 148 -10.61 -7.34 13.22
CA ALA A 148 -10.30 -8.77 13.18
C ALA A 148 -10.36 -9.37 14.60
N PRO A 149 -11.00 -10.54 14.78
CA PRO A 149 -11.02 -11.27 16.05
C PRO A 149 -9.62 -11.64 16.54
N LEU A 150 -8.69 -11.90 15.62
CA LEU A 150 -7.32 -12.28 15.90
C LEU A 150 -6.33 -11.44 15.09
N VAL A 151 -5.36 -10.82 15.76
CA VAL A 151 -4.32 -10.00 15.13
C VAL A 151 -2.94 -10.57 15.41
N ILE A 152 -2.18 -10.80 14.35
CA ILE A 152 -0.83 -11.36 14.38
C ILE A 152 0.12 -10.38 13.71
N ALA A 153 1.21 -10.04 14.38
CA ALA A 153 2.26 -9.19 13.81
C ALA A 153 3.50 -10.02 13.44
N GLU A 154 3.86 -10.03 12.17
CA GLU A 154 5.18 -10.43 11.70
C GLU A 154 6.16 -9.27 11.97
N ILE A 155 7.04 -9.47 12.96
CA ILE A 155 8.06 -8.52 13.36
C ILE A 155 9.28 -8.71 12.45
N ASN A 156 9.56 -7.72 11.62
CA ASN A 156 10.67 -7.74 10.68
C ASN A 156 11.57 -6.50 10.90
N PRO A 157 12.83 -6.67 11.33
CA PRO A 157 13.79 -5.56 11.51
C PRO A 157 14.08 -4.75 10.24
N ASN A 158 13.77 -5.30 9.06
CA ASN A 158 13.95 -4.59 7.79
C ASN A 158 12.83 -3.57 7.51
N VAL A 159 11.76 -3.57 8.30
CA VAL A 159 10.65 -2.61 8.16
C VAL A 159 11.09 -1.24 8.66
N PRO A 160 11.12 -0.21 7.78
CA PRO A 160 11.45 1.16 8.18
C PRO A 160 10.49 1.69 9.25
N VAL A 161 11.01 2.46 10.20
CA VAL A 161 10.18 3.18 11.17
C VAL A 161 9.74 4.49 10.54
N THR A 162 8.52 4.53 10.01
CA THR A 162 7.97 5.71 9.33
C THR A 162 7.12 6.55 10.28
N ARG A 163 6.84 7.80 9.89
CA ARG A 163 6.06 8.75 10.69
C ARG A 163 4.67 8.95 10.11
N GLY A 164 3.71 9.13 10.99
CA GLY A 164 2.31 9.42 10.67
C GLY A 164 1.39 8.45 11.40
N GLU A 165 0.33 8.01 10.74
CA GLU A 165 -0.63 7.04 11.30
C GLU A 165 -0.11 5.59 11.11
N THR A 166 1.10 5.33 11.62
CA THR A 166 1.83 4.06 11.41
C THR A 166 2.13 3.31 12.71
N SER A 167 2.00 3.97 13.85
CA SER A 167 2.32 3.39 15.16
C SER A 167 1.19 2.53 15.70
N ILE A 168 1.53 1.33 16.18
CA ILE A 168 0.61 0.39 16.81
C ILE A 168 1.19 -0.02 18.15
N TYR A 169 0.38 -0.01 19.20
CA TYR A 169 0.81 -0.48 20.51
C TYR A 169 0.70 -2.00 20.60
N ILE A 170 1.68 -2.66 21.24
CA ILE A 170 1.77 -4.12 21.31
C ILE A 170 0.49 -4.78 21.87
N ASP A 171 -0.26 -4.12 22.75
CA ASP A 171 -1.51 -4.65 23.31
C ASP A 171 -2.65 -4.79 22.28
N GLN A 172 -2.51 -4.17 21.11
CA GLN A 172 -3.44 -4.35 20.00
C GLN A 172 -3.20 -5.67 19.24
N ILE A 173 -2.07 -6.34 19.51
CA ILE A 173 -1.65 -7.56 18.83
C ILE A 173 -1.85 -8.76 19.77
N ASP A 174 -2.44 -9.84 19.26
CA ASP A 174 -2.60 -11.08 20.04
C ASP A 174 -1.28 -11.88 20.05
N TYR A 175 -0.71 -12.10 18.87
CA TYR A 175 0.53 -12.87 18.72
C TYR A 175 1.57 -12.18 17.84
N THR A 176 2.84 -12.44 18.11
CA THR A 176 3.95 -11.94 17.30
C THR A 176 4.82 -13.09 16.79
N ILE A 177 5.28 -12.97 15.55
CA ILE A 177 6.19 -13.92 14.90
C ILE A 177 7.37 -13.15 14.35
N GLU A 178 8.59 -13.67 14.50
CA GLU A 178 9.77 -13.01 13.96
C GLU A 178 10.01 -13.38 12.49
N SER A 179 10.37 -12.36 11.70
CA SER A 179 10.87 -12.52 10.35
C SER A 179 12.20 -11.79 10.15
N LYS A 180 13.00 -12.31 9.21
CA LYS A 180 14.24 -11.66 8.73
C LYS A 180 14.25 -11.51 7.21
N VAL A 181 13.12 -11.74 6.55
CA VAL A 181 13.03 -11.67 5.08
C VAL A 181 13.16 -10.21 4.64
N PRO A 182 14.05 -9.89 3.68
CA PRO A 182 14.12 -8.54 3.12
C PRO A 182 12.78 -8.11 2.51
N LEU A 183 12.46 -6.82 2.61
CA LEU A 183 11.26 -6.27 1.99
C LEU A 183 11.32 -6.36 0.46
N ILE A 184 10.13 -6.31 -0.17
CA ILE A 184 10.03 -6.26 -1.62
C ILE A 184 10.53 -4.90 -2.10
N GLU A 185 11.52 -4.92 -2.97
CA GLU A 185 12.15 -3.72 -3.53
C GLU A 185 11.99 -3.68 -5.05
N SER A 186 11.76 -2.48 -5.58
CA SER A 186 11.92 -2.21 -7.00
C SER A 186 13.41 -2.09 -7.34
N LYS A 187 13.77 -2.35 -8.59
CA LYS A 187 15.13 -2.09 -9.07
C LYS A 187 15.42 -0.59 -8.95
N ASN A 188 16.50 -0.24 -8.26
CA ASN A 188 16.97 1.13 -8.19
C ASN A 188 17.29 1.62 -9.61
N LYS A 189 16.54 2.62 -10.06
CA LYS A 189 16.73 3.29 -11.34
C LYS A 189 16.63 4.79 -11.10
N PRO A 190 17.54 5.60 -11.66
CA PRO A 190 17.39 7.04 -11.60
C PRO A 190 16.06 7.47 -12.22
N THR A 191 15.30 8.32 -11.55
CA THR A 191 13.95 8.75 -11.98
C THR A 191 13.93 9.37 -13.38
N CYS A 192 15.03 10.01 -13.79
CA CYS A 192 15.16 10.68 -15.09
C CYS A 192 15.78 9.83 -16.20
N GLU A 193 16.14 8.56 -15.96
CA GLU A 193 16.64 7.67 -17.01
C GLU A 193 15.49 7.02 -17.79
N ILE A 194 14.74 7.84 -18.53
CA ILE A 194 13.57 7.41 -19.28
C ILE A 194 14.03 6.81 -20.62
N LYS A 195 13.95 5.48 -20.76
CA LYS A 195 14.39 4.78 -21.98
C LYS A 195 13.46 4.99 -23.17
N ASP A 196 12.16 5.19 -22.93
CA ASP A 196 11.17 5.36 -23.98
C ASP A 196 10.88 6.86 -24.24
N LYS A 197 11.20 7.30 -25.45
CA LYS A 197 11.01 8.69 -25.88
C LYS A 197 9.53 9.11 -25.88
N ASN A 198 8.60 8.17 -26.08
CA ASN A 198 7.18 8.50 -26.05
C ASN A 198 6.72 8.78 -24.62
N THR A 199 7.12 7.92 -23.68
CA THR A 199 6.87 8.12 -22.24
C THR A 199 7.45 9.45 -21.76
N ASP A 200 8.66 9.80 -22.17
CA ASP A 200 9.30 11.09 -21.83
C ASP A 200 8.50 12.29 -22.36
N LYS A 201 8.12 12.28 -23.64
CA LYS A 201 7.30 13.34 -24.25
C LYS A 201 5.96 13.50 -23.56
N ILE A 202 5.29 12.40 -23.21
CA ILE A 202 4.02 12.46 -22.49
C ILE A 202 4.23 13.06 -21.09
N GLY A 203 5.29 12.65 -20.39
CA GLY A 203 5.67 13.24 -19.11
C GLY A 203 5.87 14.75 -19.20
N TRP A 204 6.58 15.22 -20.23
CA TRP A 204 6.79 16.64 -20.50
C TRP A 204 5.49 17.39 -20.76
N HIS A 205 4.60 16.87 -21.61
CA HIS A 205 3.31 17.48 -21.88
C HIS A 205 2.45 17.61 -20.61
N ILE A 206 2.41 16.56 -19.79
CA ILE A 206 1.64 16.56 -18.54
C ILE A 206 2.22 17.54 -17.53
N ALA A 207 3.55 17.56 -17.36
CA ALA A 207 4.21 18.49 -16.44
C ALA A 207 3.97 19.96 -16.79
N ASN A 208 3.80 20.29 -18.08
CA ASN A 208 3.44 21.64 -18.51
C ASN A 208 1.99 22.04 -18.21
N LEU A 209 1.10 21.08 -17.96
CA LEU A 209 -0.27 21.34 -17.50
C LEU A 209 -0.35 21.57 -15.98
N ILE A 210 0.70 21.21 -15.24
CA ILE A 210 0.77 21.39 -13.79
C ILE A 210 1.36 22.76 -13.50
N GLU A 211 0.64 23.57 -12.73
CA GLU A 211 1.10 24.88 -12.27
C GLU A 211 1.92 24.77 -10.98
N ASP A 212 2.68 25.80 -10.65
CA ASP A 212 3.32 25.91 -9.34
C ASP A 212 2.25 25.89 -8.23
N ASP A 213 2.63 25.49 -7.02
CA ASP A 213 1.73 25.34 -5.86
C ASP A 213 0.59 24.30 -6.02
N SER A 214 0.61 23.51 -7.10
CA SER A 214 -0.38 22.45 -7.33
C SER A 214 -0.22 21.28 -6.35
N THR A 215 -1.34 20.60 -6.05
CA THR A 215 -1.32 19.28 -5.40
C THR A 215 -1.38 18.18 -6.45
N VAL A 216 -0.38 17.31 -6.45
CA VAL A 216 -0.20 16.26 -7.47
C VAL A 216 -0.28 14.86 -6.84
N SER A 217 -1.01 13.98 -7.51
CA SER A 217 -1.05 12.54 -7.19
C SER A 217 -0.36 11.75 -8.30
N LEU A 218 0.81 11.16 -7.98
CA LEU A 218 1.56 10.25 -8.86
C LEU A 218 1.71 8.89 -8.19
N HIS A 219 1.81 7.82 -8.98
CA HIS A 219 2.06 6.45 -8.50
C HIS A 219 3.49 5.99 -8.82
N PHE A 220 3.77 4.68 -8.72
CA PHE A 220 5.05 4.09 -9.12
C PHE A 220 5.03 3.66 -10.60
N GLY A 221 6.21 3.63 -11.23
CA GLY A 221 6.40 3.09 -12.57
C GLY A 221 6.88 4.13 -13.59
N PRO A 222 7.34 3.67 -14.77
CA PRO A 222 8.13 4.48 -15.69
C PRO A 222 7.38 5.71 -16.22
N PHE A 223 6.05 5.63 -16.32
CA PHE A 223 5.20 6.74 -16.72
C PHE A 223 5.19 7.87 -15.70
N PHE A 224 5.07 7.54 -14.41
CA PHE A 224 5.06 8.51 -13.33
C PHE A 224 6.46 9.05 -13.05
N ASP A 225 7.48 8.22 -13.20
CA ASP A 225 8.88 8.64 -13.12
C ASP A 225 9.19 9.73 -14.16
N ALA A 226 8.67 9.58 -15.38
CA ALA A 226 8.84 10.58 -16.44
C ALA A 226 8.17 11.92 -16.11
N ILE A 227 6.93 11.89 -15.61
CA ILE A 227 6.24 13.10 -15.17
C ILE A 227 7.03 13.77 -14.04
N ALA A 228 7.44 13.01 -13.03
CA ALA A 228 8.20 13.54 -11.90
C ALA A 228 9.55 14.15 -12.33
N CYS A 229 10.22 13.58 -13.34
CA CYS A 229 11.45 14.16 -13.86
C CYS A 229 11.24 15.58 -14.41
N HIS A 230 10.15 15.82 -15.15
CA HIS A 230 9.83 17.14 -15.70
C HIS A 230 9.24 18.11 -14.66
N LEU A 231 8.72 17.60 -13.54
CA LEU A 231 8.23 18.43 -12.43
C LEU A 231 9.35 19.03 -11.58
N LYS A 232 10.60 18.60 -11.71
CA LYS A 232 11.75 19.13 -10.93
C LYS A 232 11.93 20.65 -11.04
N THR A 233 11.42 21.27 -12.10
CA THR A 233 11.51 22.71 -12.35
C THR A 233 10.40 23.53 -11.68
N LYS A 234 9.34 22.86 -11.19
CA LYS A 234 8.20 23.50 -10.52
C LYS A 234 8.55 23.90 -9.09
N LYS A 235 7.70 24.71 -8.48
CA LYS A 235 7.86 25.18 -7.10
C LYS A 235 6.59 25.02 -6.29
N GLY A 236 6.76 24.80 -4.99
CA GLY A 236 5.66 24.72 -4.03
C GLY A 236 4.72 23.53 -4.22
N LEU A 237 5.14 22.49 -4.96
CA LEU A 237 4.27 21.34 -5.17
C LEU A 237 3.96 20.62 -3.87
N ARG A 238 2.73 20.16 -3.74
CA ARG A 238 2.31 19.23 -2.68
C ARG A 238 2.03 17.86 -3.29
N ILE A 239 2.35 16.82 -2.54
CA ILE A 239 2.14 15.44 -2.96
C ILE A 239 1.09 14.81 -2.06
N TYR A 240 0.03 14.35 -2.70
CA TYR A 240 -1.04 13.62 -2.06
C TYR A 240 -1.36 12.38 -2.89
N SER A 241 -0.82 11.22 -2.49
CA SER A 241 -0.92 10.00 -3.29
C SER A 241 -1.09 8.76 -2.44
N HIS A 242 -1.74 7.72 -2.96
CA HIS A 242 -1.81 6.43 -2.26
C HIS A 242 -0.43 5.77 -2.12
N ILE A 243 0.39 5.79 -3.17
CA ILE A 243 1.71 5.15 -3.18
C ILE A 243 2.72 6.10 -3.81
N VAL A 244 3.80 6.39 -3.10
CA VAL A 244 4.96 7.11 -3.64
C VAL A 244 6.10 6.15 -4.00
N SER A 245 6.96 6.56 -4.93
CA SER A 245 8.14 5.80 -5.35
C SER A 245 9.40 6.66 -5.28
N ASP A 246 10.54 6.15 -5.73
CA ASP A 246 11.86 6.79 -5.62
C ASP A 246 11.88 8.24 -6.15
N TRP A 247 11.03 8.56 -7.12
CA TRP A 247 10.87 9.90 -7.68
C TRP A 247 10.56 10.99 -6.65
N ILE A 248 9.99 10.64 -5.49
CA ILE A 248 9.68 11.61 -4.44
C ILE A 248 10.95 12.22 -3.84
N ILE A 249 12.01 11.41 -3.70
CA ILE A 249 13.29 11.86 -3.15
C ILE A 249 13.88 12.91 -4.06
N ASP A 250 13.87 12.63 -5.36
CA ASP A 250 14.38 13.49 -6.40
C ASP A 250 13.66 14.85 -6.45
N LEU A 251 12.33 14.88 -6.26
CA LEU A 251 11.56 16.14 -6.18
C LEU A 251 11.85 16.92 -4.90
N ILE A 252 12.02 16.21 -3.77
CA ILE A 252 12.37 16.84 -2.50
C ILE A 252 13.77 17.44 -2.56
N GLU A 253 14.74 16.72 -3.12
CA GLU A 253 16.13 17.16 -3.27
C GLU A 253 16.26 18.33 -4.25
N ALA A 254 15.40 18.38 -5.28
CA ALA A 254 15.32 19.51 -6.21
C ALA A 254 14.71 20.78 -5.60
N GLY A 255 14.13 20.71 -4.38
CA GLY A 255 13.46 21.85 -3.75
C GLY A 255 12.10 22.20 -4.38
N THR A 256 11.52 21.27 -5.14
CA THR A 256 10.23 21.42 -5.82
C THR A 256 9.06 21.41 -4.83
N ILE A 257 9.20 20.68 -3.73
CA ILE A 257 8.14 20.45 -2.74
C ILE A 257 7.98 21.65 -1.81
N ALA A 258 6.73 22.01 -1.48
CA ALA A 258 6.42 23.06 -0.52
C ALA A 258 7.11 22.85 0.84
N LEU A 259 7.59 23.94 1.44
CA LEU A 259 8.28 23.92 2.75
C LEU A 259 7.32 24.11 3.93
N ASP A 260 6.13 24.68 3.69
CA ASP A 260 5.14 24.92 4.73
C ASP A 260 4.29 23.66 5.02
N ARG A 261 3.48 23.73 6.09
CA ARG A 261 2.53 22.67 6.47
C ARG A 261 1.13 22.86 5.86
N GLY A 262 0.97 23.81 4.93
CA GLY A 262 -0.29 24.14 4.25
C GLY A 262 -1.50 24.42 5.15
N GLU A 263 -2.65 24.53 4.51
CA GLU A 263 -3.94 24.59 5.19
C GLU A 263 -4.24 23.20 5.81
N ASN A 264 -4.62 23.16 7.09
CA ASN A 264 -4.82 21.95 7.92
C ASN A 264 -3.55 21.24 8.46
N TYR A 265 -2.39 21.89 8.46
CA TYR A 265 -1.14 21.31 9.01
C TYR A 265 -0.70 19.99 8.36
N GLN A 266 -1.15 19.72 7.13
CA GLN A 266 -0.75 18.53 6.38
C GLN A 266 0.71 18.67 5.92
N ARG A 267 1.49 17.59 6.02
CA ARG A 267 2.85 17.61 5.48
C ARG A 267 2.78 17.75 3.96
N ALA A 268 3.76 18.44 3.39
CA ALA A 268 3.85 18.67 1.95
C ALA A 268 3.86 17.36 1.13
N VAL A 269 4.25 16.23 1.73
CA VAL A 269 4.09 14.89 1.17
C VAL A 269 3.28 14.04 2.12
N THR A 270 2.09 13.61 1.68
CA THR A 270 1.22 12.69 2.41
C THR A 270 0.91 11.48 1.53
N CYS A 271 1.12 10.27 2.06
CA CYS A 271 0.84 9.04 1.34
C CYS A 271 0.33 7.87 2.19
N SER A 272 -0.35 6.91 1.57
CA SER A 272 -0.80 5.67 2.27
C SER A 272 0.21 4.53 2.26
N GLY A 273 1.27 4.69 1.46
CA GLY A 273 2.41 3.79 1.45
C GLY A 273 3.47 4.23 0.44
N CYS A 274 4.57 3.49 0.39
CA CYS A 274 5.60 3.66 -0.60
C CYS A 274 6.08 2.32 -1.17
N TYR A 275 6.44 2.33 -2.44
CA TYR A 275 7.05 1.19 -3.12
C TYR A 275 8.18 1.67 -4.01
N GLY A 276 9.37 1.18 -3.77
CA GLY A 276 10.57 1.68 -4.44
C GLY A 276 11.79 0.84 -4.14
N SER A 277 12.96 1.41 -4.40
CA SER A 277 14.24 0.77 -4.09
C SER A 277 14.61 0.92 -2.61
N ARG A 278 15.70 0.26 -2.22
CA ARG A 278 16.32 0.45 -0.91
C ARG A 278 16.56 1.92 -0.55
N ARG A 279 16.92 2.76 -1.54
CA ARG A 279 17.12 4.21 -1.35
C ARG A 279 15.87 4.85 -0.73
N LEU A 280 14.68 4.48 -1.21
CA LEU A 280 13.42 4.98 -0.67
C LEU A 280 13.17 4.52 0.76
N TYR A 281 13.38 3.24 1.03
CA TYR A 281 13.14 2.67 2.35
C TYR A 281 14.08 3.22 3.41
N ASP A 282 15.36 3.39 3.07
CA ASP A 282 16.33 4.03 3.95
C ASP A 282 16.01 5.53 4.15
N TYR A 283 15.52 6.22 3.12
CA TYR A 283 15.14 7.63 3.20
C TYR A 283 13.96 7.90 4.13
N VAL A 284 12.95 7.02 4.14
CA VAL A 284 11.76 7.17 5.00
C VAL A 284 11.99 6.66 6.42
N ASN A 285 13.02 5.83 6.62
CA ASN A 285 13.35 5.27 7.92
C ASN A 285 13.79 6.36 8.90
N ASN A 286 13.08 6.52 10.01
CA ASN A 286 13.36 7.49 11.06
C ASN A 286 13.52 8.95 10.58
N ASN A 287 12.96 9.30 9.42
CA ASN A 287 13.09 10.65 8.87
C ASN A 287 11.89 11.53 9.26
N PRO A 288 12.05 12.49 10.19
CA PRO A 288 10.92 13.17 10.81
C PRO A 288 10.28 14.28 9.96
N SER A 289 10.91 14.71 8.87
CA SER A 289 10.67 16.07 8.34
C SER A 289 9.92 16.18 7.02
N LYS A 290 9.88 15.14 6.16
CA LYS A 290 9.46 15.36 4.75
C LYS A 290 8.29 14.52 4.24
N ILE A 291 8.06 13.32 4.77
CA ILE A 291 6.97 12.43 4.30
C ILE A 291 6.10 12.00 5.50
N ALA A 292 4.79 12.12 5.36
CA ALA A 292 3.81 11.58 6.31
C ALA A 292 3.08 10.38 5.69
N PHE A 293 3.07 9.27 6.42
CA PHE A 293 2.25 8.13 6.08
C PHE A 293 0.90 8.25 6.78
N ALA A 294 -0.19 8.24 6.04
CA ALA A 294 -1.55 8.38 6.55
C ALA A 294 -2.40 7.19 6.13
N LEU A 295 -3.36 6.82 6.96
CA LEU A 295 -4.24 5.70 6.68
C LEU A 295 -5.16 6.03 5.50
N MET A 296 -5.57 5.01 4.76
CA MET A 296 -6.71 5.13 3.85
C MET A 296 -7.98 5.12 4.70
N ASN A 297 -8.28 6.24 5.35
CA ASN A 297 -9.55 6.47 6.01
C ASN A 297 -10.38 7.49 5.21
N SER A 298 -11.60 7.77 5.66
CA SER A 298 -12.45 8.76 5.00
C SER A 298 -11.88 10.18 4.99
N ARG A 299 -10.82 10.50 5.76
CA ARG A 299 -10.09 11.78 5.65
C ARG A 299 -9.17 11.81 4.42
N PHE A 300 -8.85 10.64 3.86
CA PHE A 300 -8.20 10.50 2.55
C PHE A 300 -9.14 10.76 1.36
N THR A 301 -10.45 10.90 1.64
CA THR A 301 -11.44 11.29 0.65
C THR A 301 -11.40 12.80 0.44
N GLY A 302 -11.57 13.25 -0.80
CA GLY A 302 -11.24 14.59 -1.32
C GLY A 302 -11.90 15.81 -0.68
N LYS A 303 -12.42 15.74 0.55
CA LYS A 303 -12.80 16.91 1.35
C LYS A 303 -11.60 17.64 1.97
N SER A 304 -10.48 16.96 2.15
CA SER A 304 -9.30 17.49 2.86
C SER A 304 -8.29 18.21 1.96
N VAL A 305 -8.46 18.15 0.63
CA VAL A 305 -7.58 18.79 -0.35
C VAL A 305 -8.31 20.03 -0.87
N HIS A 306 -8.05 21.19 -0.26
CA HIS A 306 -8.49 22.48 -0.80
C HIS A 306 -7.38 22.99 -1.73
N GLY A 307 -7.67 23.19 -3.02
CA GLY A 307 -6.71 23.66 -4.03
C GLY A 307 -6.93 23.03 -5.41
N VAL A 308 -6.13 23.46 -6.41
CA VAL A 308 -6.11 22.84 -7.75
C VAL A 308 -5.50 21.45 -7.63
N GLU A 309 -6.34 20.43 -7.76
CA GLU A 309 -5.94 19.03 -7.70
C GLU A 309 -5.70 18.50 -9.10
N THR A 310 -4.47 18.09 -9.41
CA THR A 310 -4.14 17.39 -10.65
C THR A 310 -3.92 15.91 -10.37
N ARG A 311 -4.93 15.09 -10.68
CA ARG A 311 -4.83 13.63 -10.63
C ARG A 311 -4.44 13.08 -11.99
N ILE A 312 -3.37 12.29 -12.03
CA ILE A 312 -2.90 11.66 -13.27
C ILE A 312 -3.08 10.16 -13.15
N ALA A 313 -3.84 9.58 -14.08
CA ALA A 313 -4.05 8.15 -14.17
C ALA A 313 -3.45 7.61 -15.47
N GLY A 314 -2.75 6.47 -15.39
CA GLY A 314 -2.30 5.73 -16.57
C GLY A 314 -3.46 4.98 -17.22
N HIS A 315 -3.53 4.98 -18.54
CA HIS A 315 -4.64 4.39 -19.30
C HIS A 315 -4.14 3.40 -20.36
N VAL A 316 -4.84 2.28 -20.52
CA VAL A 316 -4.46 1.22 -21.45
C VAL A 316 -5.14 1.39 -22.82
N ILE A 317 -6.41 1.83 -22.86
CA ILE A 317 -7.15 2.04 -24.12
C ILE A 317 -8.10 3.24 -23.99
N CYS A 318 -8.00 4.21 -24.89
CA CYS A 318 -8.99 5.28 -25.08
C CYS A 318 -9.68 5.09 -26.43
N ARG A 319 -11.02 4.95 -26.44
CA ARG A 319 -11.80 4.90 -27.69
C ARG A 319 -12.12 6.31 -28.17
N LEU A 320 -12.31 6.48 -29.48
CA LEU A 320 -12.67 7.75 -30.14
C LEU A 320 -13.93 8.42 -29.56
N THR A 321 -14.77 7.68 -28.84
CA THR A 321 -15.95 8.19 -28.13
C THR A 321 -15.64 8.86 -26.79
N GLY A 322 -14.36 8.96 -26.41
CA GLY A 322 -13.93 9.44 -25.08
C GLY A 322 -14.11 8.39 -23.97
N ILE A 323 -14.55 7.17 -24.29
CA ILE A 323 -14.62 6.07 -23.33
C ILE A 323 -13.22 5.52 -23.12
N VAL A 324 -12.70 5.71 -21.92
CA VAL A 324 -11.42 5.17 -21.49
C VAL A 324 -11.65 3.84 -20.76
N ARG A 325 -10.99 2.76 -21.19
CA ARG A 325 -10.88 1.51 -20.41
C ARG A 325 -9.64 1.59 -19.53
N ILE A 326 -9.87 1.61 -18.24
CA ILE A 326 -8.88 1.87 -17.20
C ILE A 326 -8.86 0.67 -16.26
N PHE A 327 -7.67 0.12 -15.98
CA PHE A 327 -7.48 -0.91 -14.94
C PHE A 327 -6.96 -0.34 -13.61
N PHE A 328 -6.67 0.97 -13.55
CA PHE A 328 -6.26 1.72 -12.35
C PHE A 328 -7.11 2.99 -12.19
N ILE A 329 -8.19 2.94 -11.42
CA ILE A 329 -9.09 4.09 -11.19
C ILE A 329 -8.40 5.14 -10.31
N THR A 330 -8.46 6.42 -10.70
CA THR A 330 -9.16 7.48 -9.95
C THR A 330 -9.37 8.73 -10.82
N PHE A 331 -10.63 9.09 -11.07
CA PHE A 331 -11.05 10.44 -11.53
C PHE A 331 -11.75 11.14 -10.36
N VAL A 332 -11.38 12.39 -10.08
CA VAL A 332 -12.26 13.35 -9.39
C VAL A 332 -12.28 14.61 -10.24
N ARG A 333 -13.47 14.96 -10.73
CA ARG A 333 -13.73 16.31 -11.22
C ARG A 333 -14.01 17.18 -9.99
N PRO A 334 -13.33 18.33 -9.79
CA PRO A 334 -13.84 19.33 -8.88
C PRO A 334 -15.12 19.88 -9.51
N VAL A 335 -16.28 19.47 -9.02
CA VAL A 335 -17.48 20.26 -9.25
C VAL A 335 -17.36 21.44 -8.28
N CYS A 336 -16.90 22.58 -8.80
CA CYS A 336 -17.14 23.86 -8.16
C CYS A 336 -18.66 24.06 -8.10
N LEU A 337 -19.28 23.74 -6.97
CA LEU A 337 -20.55 24.34 -6.59
C LEU A 337 -20.20 25.71 -6.01
N TYR A 338 -20.12 26.72 -6.87
CA TYR A 338 -20.34 28.10 -6.44
C TYR A 338 -21.82 28.22 -6.08
N SER A 339 -22.07 28.60 -4.82
CA SER A 339 -23.29 29.21 -4.25
C SER A 339 -24.65 28.62 -4.63
#